data_AF-A0A6L6IK08-F1
#
_entry.id   AF-A0A6L6IK08-F1
#
_cell.length_a   1.000
_cell.length_b   1.000
_cell.length_c   1.000
_cell.angle_alpha   90.00
_cell.angle_beta   90.00
_cell.angle_gamma   90.00
#
_symmetry.space_group_name_H-M   'P 1'
#
loop_
_entity.id
_entity.type
_entity.pdbx_description
1 polymer ?
#
loop_
_entity_poly.entity_id
_entity_poly.type
_entity_poly.pdbx_seq_one_letter_code
_entity_poly.pdbx_strand_id
1 'polypeptide(L)'
;MWKTLHQLAMPPRLYQICGWFVPWLAIASVLALATGWIWGFGFAPADYQQGQSYRIIYLHVPAAIWSMGIYASMAIAAFVGLVWQMKMANLAVAAMAVPGAIFTFIALVTGSAWGKPMWGTWWVWDARLTSELVLLFLYVGAIALWHAFDDRRLAGRAAGILVLIGVVNLPIIHYSVEWWNTLHQGSTRMQQSIDPAMRSPLRWAIVGYLLLFLTLALMRMRNLILVMEKRRPWVSELILKRGRQ
;
A
#
# COMPACT_ATOMS: atom_id res chain seq x y z
N MET A 1 -21.75 -4.14 -18.28
CA MET A 1 -20.64 -4.43 -17.35
C MET A 1 -19.50 -5.27 -17.95
N TRP A 2 -19.75 -6.30 -18.75
CA TRP A 2 -18.65 -7.11 -19.32
C TRP A 2 -17.78 -6.38 -20.37
N LYS A 3 -18.40 -5.50 -21.19
CA LYS A 3 -17.69 -4.69 -22.19
C LYS A 3 -16.68 -3.71 -21.57
N THR A 4 -16.98 -3.12 -20.41
CA THR A 4 -16.08 -2.19 -19.71
C THR A 4 -14.89 -2.90 -19.07
N LEU A 5 -15.10 -4.11 -18.51
CA LEU A 5 -14.00 -4.95 -18.00
C LEU A 5 -13.04 -5.40 -19.10
N HIS A 6 -13.55 -5.79 -20.27
CA HIS A 6 -12.70 -6.08 -21.43
C HIS A 6 -11.96 -4.85 -21.97
N GLN A 7 -12.57 -3.67 -21.90
CA GLN A 7 -11.91 -2.43 -22.31
C GLN A 7 -10.76 -2.02 -21.37
N LEU A 8 -10.90 -2.25 -20.06
CA LEU A 8 -9.82 -2.07 -19.07
C LEU A 8 -8.71 -3.13 -19.20
N ALA A 9 -9.02 -4.28 -19.81
CA ALA A 9 -8.02 -5.29 -20.12
C ALA A 9 -7.12 -4.92 -21.31
N MET A 10 -7.45 -3.87 -22.07
CA MET A 10 -6.62 -3.40 -23.18
C MET A 10 -5.42 -2.58 -22.68
N PRO A 11 -4.17 -3.04 -22.90
CA PRO A 11 -2.98 -2.38 -22.39
C PRO A 11 -2.85 -0.88 -22.75
N PRO A 12 -3.10 -0.46 -24.02
CA PRO A 12 -2.97 0.96 -24.39
C PRO A 12 -3.96 1.86 -23.67
N ARG A 13 -5.21 1.40 -23.52
CA ARG A 13 -6.27 2.17 -22.85
C ARG A 13 -5.99 2.30 -21.36
N LEU A 14 -5.58 1.21 -20.71
CA LEU A 14 -5.19 1.25 -19.30
C LEU A 14 -3.98 2.18 -19.09
N TYR A 15 -2.97 2.11 -19.96
CA TYR A 15 -1.81 3.00 -19.91
C TYR A 15 -2.20 4.49 -20.00
N GLN A 16 -3.11 4.85 -20.90
CA GLN A 16 -3.62 6.22 -21.05
C GLN A 16 -4.43 6.67 -19.84
N ILE A 17 -5.35 5.84 -19.35
CA ILE A 17 -6.18 6.12 -18.18
C ILE A 17 -5.29 6.39 -16.96
N CYS A 18 -4.33 5.50 -16.69
CA CYS A 18 -3.36 5.70 -15.62
C CYS A 18 -2.58 7.02 -15.82
N GLY A 19 -2.15 7.33 -17.04
CA GLY A 19 -1.40 8.55 -17.34
C GLY A 19 -2.18 9.83 -17.10
N TRP A 20 -3.50 9.81 -17.31
CA TRP A 20 -4.37 10.94 -17.04
C TRP A 20 -4.60 11.16 -15.54
N PHE A 21 -4.79 10.09 -14.76
CA PHE A 21 -5.05 10.19 -13.32
C PHE A 21 -3.81 10.53 -12.48
N VAL A 22 -2.62 10.04 -12.88
CA VAL A 22 -1.37 10.20 -12.12
C VAL A 22 -1.08 11.65 -11.69
N PRO A 23 -1.10 12.68 -12.55
CA PRO A 23 -0.76 14.04 -12.12
C PRO A 23 -1.74 14.60 -11.09
N TRP A 24 -3.04 14.34 -11.25
CA TRP A 24 -4.06 14.80 -10.31
C TRP A 24 -3.94 14.11 -8.95
N LEU A 25 -3.72 12.79 -8.95
CA LEU A 25 -3.49 12.03 -7.72
C LEU A 25 -2.20 12.44 -7.03
N ALA A 26 -1.14 12.74 -7.79
CA ALA A 26 0.13 13.21 -7.24
C ALA A 26 -0.03 14.57 -6.54
N ILE A 27 -0.69 15.54 -7.19
CA ILE A 27 -0.96 16.86 -6.61
C ILE A 27 -1.84 16.70 -5.37
N ALA A 28 -2.93 15.94 -5.46
CA ALA A 28 -3.83 15.71 -4.33
C ALA A 28 -3.13 15.00 -3.17
N SER A 29 -2.24 14.05 -3.45
CA SER A 29 -1.43 13.36 -2.45
C SER A 29 -0.51 14.33 -1.71
N VAL A 30 0.22 15.19 -2.43
CA VAL A 30 1.11 16.19 -1.83
C VAL A 30 0.31 17.15 -0.95
N LEU A 31 -0.82 17.66 -1.43
CA LEU A 31 -1.67 18.58 -0.67
C LEU A 31 -2.23 17.92 0.60
N ALA A 32 -2.75 16.69 0.49
CA ALA A 32 -3.33 15.97 1.63
C ALA A 32 -2.27 15.59 2.67
N LEU A 33 -1.08 15.12 2.24
CA LEU A 33 0.04 14.82 3.14
C LEU A 33 0.59 16.08 3.80
N ALA A 34 0.82 17.15 3.04
CA ALA A 34 1.29 18.41 3.59
C ALA A 34 0.30 18.96 4.63
N THR A 35 -1.00 18.92 4.33
CA THR A 35 -2.04 19.34 5.28
C THR A 35 -2.02 18.48 6.55
N GLY A 36 -2.02 17.15 6.41
CA GLY A 36 -2.02 16.24 7.55
C GLY A 36 -0.76 16.37 8.41
N TRP A 37 0.41 16.49 7.79
CA TRP A 37 1.70 16.58 8.48
C TRP A 37 1.94 17.95 9.10
N ILE A 38 1.73 19.05 8.38
CA ILE A 38 1.93 20.39 8.93
C ILE A 38 0.98 20.60 10.11
N TRP A 39 -0.28 20.20 9.97
CA TRP A 39 -1.26 20.29 11.05
C TRP A 39 -0.90 19.37 12.23
N GLY A 40 -0.64 18.09 11.98
CA GLY A 40 -0.32 17.11 13.02
C GLY A 40 0.99 17.38 13.74
N PHE A 41 2.08 17.64 13.02
CA PHE A 41 3.39 17.87 13.60
C PHE A 41 3.59 19.30 14.13
N GLY A 42 2.92 20.29 13.55
CA GLY A 42 3.07 21.69 13.94
C GLY A 42 2.09 22.13 15.03
N PHE A 43 0.82 21.76 14.92
CA PHE A 43 -0.26 22.43 15.66
C PHE A 43 -1.09 21.52 16.55
N ALA A 44 -1.08 20.21 16.34
CA ALA A 44 -1.83 19.30 17.20
C ALA A 44 -1.28 19.31 18.64
N PRO A 45 -2.17 19.27 19.66
CA PRO A 45 -1.75 19.33 21.07
C PRO A 45 -0.94 18.09 21.45
N ALA A 46 -0.12 18.19 22.50
CA ALA A 46 0.58 17.03 23.04
C ALA A 46 -0.43 16.04 23.66
N ASP A 47 -0.14 14.75 23.56
CA ASP A 47 -0.94 13.73 24.26
C ASP A 47 -0.68 13.80 25.77
N TYR A 48 -1.72 13.61 26.57
CA TYR A 48 -1.62 13.68 28.03
C TYR A 48 -0.68 12.61 28.61
N GLN A 49 -0.65 11.40 28.04
CA GLN A 49 0.19 10.29 28.51
C GLN A 49 1.49 10.21 27.72
N GLN A 50 1.44 10.41 26.41
CA GLN A 50 2.57 10.16 25.51
C GLN A 50 3.39 11.41 25.19
N GLY A 51 2.97 12.59 25.66
CA GLY A 51 3.67 13.85 25.43
C GLY A 51 3.79 14.17 23.94
N GLN A 52 4.99 14.53 23.47
CA GLN A 52 5.24 14.80 22.04
C GLN A 52 5.46 13.53 21.20
N SER A 53 5.77 12.40 21.85
CA SER A 53 6.07 11.14 21.16
C SER A 53 4.89 10.60 20.36
N TYR A 54 3.65 10.95 20.75
CA TYR A 54 2.45 10.51 20.04
C TYR A 54 2.44 10.93 18.57
N ARG A 55 3.10 12.04 18.19
CA ARG A 55 3.01 12.62 16.84
C ARG A 55 3.48 11.65 15.76
N ILE A 56 4.28 10.64 16.11
CA ILE A 56 4.65 9.55 15.20
C ILE A 56 3.44 8.79 14.63
N ILE A 57 2.28 8.88 15.29
CA ILE A 57 0.99 8.37 14.80
C ILE A 57 0.67 8.83 13.38
N TYR A 58 1.04 10.07 13.02
CA TYR A 58 0.78 10.66 11.69
C TYR A 58 1.59 10.03 10.56
N LEU A 59 2.60 9.23 10.90
CA LEU A 59 3.37 8.40 9.96
C LEU A 59 3.00 6.92 10.13
N HIS A 60 3.03 6.43 11.37
CA HIS A 60 2.88 5.02 11.69
C HIS A 60 1.49 4.48 11.32
N VAL A 61 0.42 5.14 11.77
CA VAL A 61 -0.95 4.61 11.61
C VAL A 61 -1.39 4.60 10.14
N PRO A 62 -1.19 5.68 9.35
CA PRO A 62 -1.46 5.62 7.91
C PRO A 62 -0.67 4.51 7.20
N ALA A 63 0.61 4.32 7.53
CA ALA A 63 1.43 3.28 6.95
C ALA A 63 0.92 1.87 7.30
N ALA A 64 0.56 1.62 8.56
CA ALA A 64 0.03 0.34 9.02
C ALA A 64 -1.37 0.02 8.46
N ILE A 65 -2.24 1.01 8.29
CA ILE A 65 -3.54 0.80 7.66
C ILE A 65 -3.36 0.38 6.20
N TRP A 66 -2.50 1.10 5.47
CA TRP A 66 -2.30 0.85 4.05
C TRP A 66 -1.39 -0.34 3.76
N SER A 67 -0.49 -0.76 4.65
CA SER A 67 0.24 -2.03 4.50
C SER A 67 -0.72 -3.22 4.36
N MET A 68 -1.72 -3.31 5.24
CA MET A 68 -2.78 -4.32 5.18
C MET A 68 -3.75 -4.06 4.00
N GLY A 69 -4.20 -2.81 3.81
CA GLY A 69 -5.17 -2.46 2.76
C GLY A 69 -4.66 -2.70 1.33
N ILE A 70 -3.37 -2.44 1.09
CA ILE A 70 -2.72 -2.74 -0.19
C ILE A 70 -2.63 -4.25 -0.39
N TYR A 71 -2.32 -5.03 0.66
CA TYR A 71 -2.23 -6.49 0.55
C TYR A 71 -3.60 -7.09 0.24
N ALA A 72 -4.67 -6.59 0.87
CA ALA A 72 -6.05 -6.96 0.53
C ALA A 72 -6.38 -6.61 -0.94
N SER A 73 -5.97 -5.43 -1.40
CA SER A 73 -6.16 -5.02 -2.80
C SER A 73 -5.41 -5.92 -3.78
N MET A 74 -4.18 -6.34 -3.43
CA MET A 74 -3.42 -7.33 -4.18
C MET A 74 -4.11 -8.68 -4.22
N ALA A 75 -4.72 -9.12 -3.12
CA ALA A 75 -5.44 -10.38 -3.09
C ALA A 75 -6.69 -10.36 -3.98
N ILE A 76 -7.44 -9.26 -3.98
CA ILE A 76 -8.57 -9.08 -4.91
C ILE A 76 -8.05 -9.14 -6.35
N ALA A 77 -6.96 -8.43 -6.67
CA ALA A 77 -6.35 -8.47 -8.00
C ALA A 77 -5.83 -9.88 -8.37
N ALA A 78 -5.22 -10.60 -7.44
CA ALA A 78 -4.74 -11.95 -7.63
C ALA A 78 -5.90 -12.93 -7.89
N PHE A 79 -6.99 -12.82 -7.12
CA PHE A 79 -8.20 -13.59 -7.33
C PHE A 79 -8.79 -13.33 -8.73
N VAL A 80 -8.92 -12.05 -9.10
CA VAL A 80 -9.42 -11.67 -10.43
C VAL A 80 -8.50 -12.21 -11.54
N GLY A 81 -7.18 -12.13 -11.34
CA GLY A 81 -6.17 -12.64 -12.26
C GLY A 81 -6.21 -14.16 -12.42
N LEU A 82 -6.47 -14.92 -11.34
CA LEU A 82 -6.58 -16.37 -11.38
C LEU A 82 -7.90 -16.84 -11.99
N VAL A 83 -9.02 -16.28 -11.57
CA VAL A 83 -10.37 -16.75 -11.98
C VAL A 83 -10.67 -16.36 -13.42
N TRP A 84 -10.44 -15.09 -13.79
CA TRP A 84 -10.73 -14.58 -15.13
C TRP A 84 -9.52 -14.58 -16.06
N GLN A 85 -8.37 -15.11 -15.63
CA GLN A 85 -7.14 -15.17 -16.42
C GLN A 85 -6.71 -13.80 -16.98
N MET A 86 -7.00 -12.72 -16.23
CA MET A 86 -6.75 -11.34 -16.66
C MET A 86 -5.28 -10.96 -16.45
N LYS A 87 -4.52 -10.86 -17.55
CA LYS A 87 -3.10 -10.46 -17.53
C LYS A 87 -2.84 -9.14 -16.79
N MET A 88 -3.75 -8.16 -16.95
CA MET A 88 -3.63 -6.86 -16.28
C MET A 88 -3.79 -6.95 -14.76
N ALA A 89 -4.55 -7.92 -14.26
CA ALA A 89 -4.72 -8.10 -12.82
C ALA A 89 -3.41 -8.62 -12.18
N ASN A 90 -2.70 -9.52 -12.86
CA ASN A 90 -1.37 -9.99 -12.43
C ASN A 90 -0.33 -8.85 -12.41
N LEU A 91 -0.36 -7.97 -13.41
CA LEU A 91 0.47 -6.76 -13.43
C LEU A 91 0.12 -5.81 -12.29
N ALA A 92 -1.16 -5.67 -11.93
CA ALA A 92 -1.59 -4.85 -10.81
C ALA A 92 -1.03 -5.38 -9.48
N VAL A 93 -1.04 -6.70 -9.27
CA VAL A 93 -0.38 -7.33 -8.09
C VAL A 93 1.09 -6.92 -8.02
N ALA A 94 1.83 -7.06 -9.12
CA ALA A 94 3.24 -6.67 -9.19
C ALA A 94 3.47 -5.16 -8.99
N ALA A 95 2.55 -4.33 -9.47
CA ALA A 95 2.61 -2.87 -9.31
C ALA A 95 2.38 -2.44 -7.85
N MET A 96 1.48 -3.12 -7.13
CA MET A 96 1.14 -2.81 -5.75
C MET A 96 2.14 -3.39 -4.73
N ALA A 97 2.82 -4.50 -5.06
CA ALA A 97 3.69 -5.21 -4.13
C ALA A 97 4.83 -4.35 -3.56
N VAL A 98 5.49 -3.53 -4.40
CA VAL A 98 6.63 -2.70 -3.97
C VAL A 98 6.19 -1.55 -3.05
N PRO A 99 5.20 -0.70 -3.43
CA PRO A 99 4.66 0.30 -2.50
C PRO A 99 4.14 -0.29 -1.19
N GLY A 100 3.44 -1.43 -1.25
CA GLY A 100 2.94 -2.12 -0.07
C GLY A 100 4.06 -2.55 0.87
N ALA A 101 5.14 -3.16 0.34
CA ALA A 101 6.31 -3.54 1.13
C ALA A 101 6.96 -2.35 1.84
N ILE A 102 7.06 -1.19 1.16
CA ILE A 102 7.62 0.04 1.73
C ILE A 102 6.74 0.54 2.88
N PHE A 103 5.41 0.50 2.73
CA PHE A 103 4.50 0.92 3.79
C PHE A 103 4.58 -0.01 5.00
N THR A 104 4.66 -1.33 4.79
CA THR A 104 4.88 -2.29 5.88
C THR A 104 6.22 -2.04 6.59
N PHE A 105 7.29 -1.77 5.83
CA PHE A 105 8.59 -1.44 6.42
C PHE A 105 8.54 -0.15 7.24
N ILE A 106 7.92 0.91 6.71
CA ILE A 106 7.71 2.17 7.45
C ILE A 106 6.90 1.90 8.71
N ALA A 107 5.83 1.11 8.64
CA ALA A 107 5.01 0.76 9.79
C ALA A 107 5.83 0.04 10.87
N LEU A 108 6.66 -0.93 10.51
CA LEU A 108 7.53 -1.66 11.44
C LEU A 108 8.58 -0.75 12.10
N VAL A 109 9.28 0.06 11.31
CA VAL A 109 10.34 0.95 11.82
C VAL A 109 9.75 2.03 12.72
N THR A 110 8.69 2.70 12.26
CA THR A 110 8.02 3.75 13.06
C THR A 110 7.31 3.17 14.28
N GLY A 111 6.76 1.96 14.18
CA GLY A 111 6.14 1.25 15.30
C GLY A 111 7.16 0.88 16.37
N SER A 112 8.32 0.37 15.96
CA SER A 112 9.45 0.10 16.85
C SER A 112 9.94 1.36 17.56
N ALA A 113 10.10 2.46 16.82
CA ALA A 113 10.48 3.75 17.38
C ALA A 113 9.43 4.31 18.35
N TRP A 114 8.15 4.06 18.10
CA TRP A 114 7.08 4.44 19.01
C TRP A 114 7.02 3.55 20.25
N GLY A 115 7.33 2.26 20.12
CA GLY A 115 7.35 1.31 21.23
C GLY A 115 8.38 1.67 22.32
N LYS A 116 9.54 2.23 21.94
CA LYS A 116 10.61 2.56 22.89
C LYS A 116 10.17 3.51 24.02
N PRO A 117 9.57 4.69 23.74
CA PRO A 117 9.07 5.57 24.80
C PRO A 117 7.80 5.03 25.49
N MET A 118 6.98 4.23 24.80
CA MET A 118 5.69 3.77 25.34
C MET A 118 5.80 2.57 26.27
N TRP A 119 6.70 1.63 25.93
CA TRP A 119 6.80 0.32 26.58
C TRP A 119 8.22 -0.03 26.99
N GLY A 120 9.18 0.89 26.83
CA GLY A 120 10.59 0.71 27.24
C GLY A 120 11.43 -0.15 26.29
N THR A 121 10.84 -0.76 25.26
CA THR A 121 11.50 -1.67 24.32
C THR A 121 11.19 -1.31 22.86
N TRP A 122 12.15 -1.57 21.97
CA TRP A 122 12.01 -1.37 20.53
C TRP A 122 11.22 -2.49 19.85
N TRP A 123 11.23 -3.69 20.43
CA TRP A 123 10.58 -4.86 19.84
C TRP A 123 10.08 -5.81 20.93
N VAL A 124 8.92 -6.39 20.67
CA VAL A 124 8.37 -7.51 21.41
C VAL A 124 7.86 -8.51 20.39
N TRP A 125 8.08 -9.79 20.63
CA TRP A 125 7.58 -10.88 19.79
C TRP A 125 6.10 -11.16 20.07
N ASP A 126 5.27 -10.11 20.05
CA ASP A 126 3.83 -10.24 20.21
C ASP A 126 3.14 -10.59 18.87
N ALA A 127 1.87 -10.98 18.95
CA ALA A 127 1.11 -11.41 17.78
C ALA A 127 1.02 -10.32 16.71
N ARG A 128 0.96 -9.03 17.10
CA ARG A 128 0.80 -7.92 16.17
C ARG A 128 2.08 -7.58 15.41
N LEU A 129 3.19 -7.37 16.12
CA LEU A 129 4.47 -7.04 15.50
C LEU A 129 4.99 -8.21 14.66
N THR A 130 4.82 -9.45 15.17
CA THR A 130 5.25 -10.64 14.43
C THR A 130 4.43 -10.84 13.16
N SER A 131 3.11 -10.65 13.20
CA SER A 131 2.26 -10.80 12.00
C SER A 131 2.48 -9.66 10.99
N GLU A 132 2.77 -8.43 11.42
CA GLU A 132 3.17 -7.34 10.53
C GLU A 132 4.54 -7.61 9.88
N LEU A 133 5.48 -8.20 10.61
CA LEU A 133 6.77 -8.65 10.05
C LEU A 133 6.58 -9.77 9.01
N VAL A 134 5.72 -10.74 9.30
CA VAL A 134 5.33 -11.79 8.34
C VAL A 134 4.71 -11.15 7.09
N LEU A 135 3.89 -10.11 7.23
CA LEU A 135 3.34 -9.37 6.10
C LEU A 135 4.44 -8.78 5.21
N LEU A 136 5.50 -8.22 5.80
CA LEU A 136 6.65 -7.73 5.05
C LEU A 136 7.31 -8.86 4.25
N PHE A 137 7.52 -10.02 4.87
CA PHE A 137 8.09 -11.18 4.16
C PHE A 137 7.18 -11.70 3.06
N LEU A 138 5.87 -11.67 3.23
CA LEU A 138 4.91 -12.02 2.18
C LEU A 138 5.00 -11.06 0.98
N TYR A 139 5.13 -9.75 1.23
CA TYR A 139 5.37 -8.76 0.18
C TYR A 139 6.69 -9.02 -0.55
N VAL A 140 7.78 -9.22 0.19
CA VAL A 140 9.10 -9.53 -0.39
C VAL A 140 9.04 -10.83 -1.20
N GLY A 141 8.36 -11.86 -0.70
CA GLY A 141 8.14 -13.12 -1.40
C GLY A 141 7.37 -12.92 -2.71
N ALA A 142 6.31 -12.10 -2.71
CA ALA A 142 5.56 -11.79 -3.93
C ALA A 142 6.41 -11.04 -4.96
N ILE A 143 7.24 -10.10 -4.51
CA ILE A 143 8.20 -9.38 -5.36
C ILE A 143 9.24 -10.36 -5.92
N ALA A 144 9.79 -11.25 -5.09
CA ALA A 144 10.79 -12.22 -5.48
C ALA A 144 10.23 -13.18 -6.54
N LEU A 145 9.03 -13.74 -6.31
CA LEU A 145 8.34 -14.62 -7.28
C LEU A 145 8.06 -13.91 -8.60
N TRP A 146 7.71 -12.62 -8.58
CA TRP A 146 7.52 -11.86 -9.82
C TRP A 146 8.79 -11.73 -10.67
N HIS A 147 9.96 -11.68 -10.03
CA HIS A 147 11.25 -11.53 -10.70
C HIS A 147 11.97 -12.87 -10.96
N ALA A 148 11.58 -13.95 -10.28
CA ALA A 148 12.19 -15.27 -10.42
C ALA A 148 11.87 -15.96 -11.76
N PHE A 149 10.82 -15.53 -12.47
CA PHE A 149 10.38 -16.15 -13.72
C PHE A 149 10.42 -15.16 -14.88
N ASP A 150 10.93 -15.61 -16.03
CA ASP A 150 10.90 -14.85 -17.29
C ASP A 150 9.48 -14.76 -17.87
N ASP A 151 8.71 -15.85 -17.76
CA ASP A 151 7.31 -15.85 -18.17
C ASP A 151 6.46 -15.07 -17.15
N ARG A 152 6.02 -13.88 -17.56
CA ARG A 152 5.17 -12.99 -16.77
C ARG A 152 3.82 -13.58 -16.38
N ARG A 153 3.28 -14.52 -17.17
CA ARG A 153 2.04 -15.21 -16.82
C ARG A 153 2.27 -16.16 -15.65
N LEU A 154 3.36 -16.93 -15.71
CA LEU A 154 3.73 -17.85 -14.64
C LEU A 154 4.15 -17.10 -13.37
N ALA A 155 4.95 -16.04 -13.53
CA ALA A 155 5.34 -15.13 -12.45
C ALA A 155 4.11 -14.54 -11.72
N GLY A 156 3.15 -14.03 -12.48
CA GLY A 156 1.91 -13.47 -11.95
C GLY A 156 1.05 -14.49 -11.21
N ARG A 157 0.97 -15.73 -11.72
CA ARG A 157 0.23 -16.81 -11.07
C ARG A 157 0.90 -17.25 -9.76
N ALA A 158 2.22 -17.44 -9.76
CA ALA A 158 2.97 -17.82 -8.57
C ALA A 158 2.86 -16.75 -7.47
N ALA A 159 3.12 -15.49 -7.82
CA ALA A 159 2.96 -14.37 -6.89
C ALA A 159 1.50 -14.23 -6.41
N GLY A 160 0.53 -14.40 -7.30
CA GLY A 160 -0.90 -14.34 -6.96
C GLY A 160 -1.33 -15.43 -5.97
N ILE A 161 -0.85 -16.67 -6.12
CA ILE A 161 -1.13 -17.76 -5.18
C ILE A 161 -0.56 -17.44 -3.79
N LEU A 162 0.69 -16.97 -3.70
CA LEU A 162 1.29 -16.56 -2.42
C LEU A 162 0.47 -15.45 -1.76
N VAL A 163 0.07 -14.45 -2.54
CA VAL A 163 -0.74 -13.33 -2.04
C VAL A 163 -2.06 -13.83 -1.47
N LEU A 164 -2.77 -14.70 -2.19
CA LEU A 164 -4.07 -15.26 -1.75
C LEU A 164 -3.93 -16.06 -0.46
N ILE A 165 -2.90 -16.88 -0.31
CA ILE A 165 -2.62 -17.62 0.93
C ILE A 165 -2.31 -16.65 2.07
N GLY A 166 -1.49 -15.64 1.80
CA GLY A 166 -1.08 -14.66 2.80
C GLY A 166 -2.21 -13.73 3.30
N VAL A 167 -3.37 -13.68 2.63
CA VAL A 167 -4.54 -12.90 3.10
C VAL A 167 -4.95 -13.30 4.50
N VAL A 168 -4.78 -14.58 4.85
CA VAL A 168 -5.11 -15.11 6.19
C VAL A 168 -4.35 -14.37 7.30
N ASN A 169 -3.20 -13.76 6.99
CA ASN A 169 -2.44 -12.97 7.94
C ASN A 169 -3.13 -11.64 8.31
N LEU A 170 -3.99 -11.07 7.47
CA LEU A 170 -4.63 -9.77 7.72
C LEU A 170 -5.58 -9.80 8.93
N PRO A 171 -6.51 -10.78 9.05
CA PRO A 171 -7.29 -10.97 10.27
C PRO A 171 -6.42 -11.16 11.51
N ILE A 172 -5.30 -11.89 11.40
CA ILE A 172 -4.37 -12.09 12.52
C ILE A 172 -3.79 -10.75 12.98
N ILE A 173 -3.32 -9.90 12.06
CA ILE A 173 -2.82 -8.56 12.42
C ILE A 173 -3.91 -7.72 13.07
N HIS A 174 -5.09 -7.64 12.47
CA HIS A 174 -6.16 -6.76 12.94
C HIS A 174 -6.71 -7.17 14.31
N TYR A 175 -7.03 -8.46 14.47
CA TYR A 175 -7.63 -9.00 15.69
C TYR A 175 -6.58 -9.48 16.71
N SER A 176 -5.27 -9.38 16.41
CA SER A 176 -4.20 -9.75 17.35
C SER A 176 -4.36 -9.11 18.73
N VAL A 177 -4.84 -7.88 18.77
CA VAL A 177 -5.07 -7.08 19.99
C VAL A 177 -6.29 -7.52 20.80
N GLU A 178 -7.22 -8.25 20.18
CA GLU A 178 -8.42 -8.80 20.84
C GLU A 178 -8.20 -10.26 21.23
N TRP A 179 -7.49 -11.02 20.40
CA TRP A 179 -7.23 -12.44 20.60
C TRP A 179 -6.10 -12.70 21.60
N TRP A 180 -5.14 -11.78 21.74
CA TRP A 180 -4.02 -11.91 22.66
C TRP A 180 -3.84 -10.67 23.54
N ASN A 181 -3.24 -10.89 24.71
CA ASN A 181 -2.73 -9.81 25.56
C ASN A 181 -1.50 -9.18 24.90
N THR A 182 -1.73 -8.14 24.09
CA THR A 182 -0.69 -7.36 23.45
C THR A 182 -0.53 -6.00 24.13
N LEU A 183 0.64 -5.38 23.98
CA LEU A 183 0.85 -4.00 24.43
C LEU A 183 0.09 -2.98 23.55
N HIS A 184 -0.45 -3.43 22.42
CA HIS A 184 -1.04 -2.59 21.40
C HIS A 184 -2.52 -2.31 21.68
N GLN A 185 -2.92 -1.05 21.49
CA GLN A 185 -4.33 -0.67 21.55
C GLN A 185 -5.07 -1.02 20.25
N GLY A 186 -6.33 -1.40 20.37
CA GLY A 186 -7.20 -1.71 19.22
C GLY A 186 -7.50 -0.47 18.36
N SER A 187 -7.38 -0.62 17.03
CA SER A 187 -7.50 0.50 16.07
C SER A 187 -8.86 1.20 16.11
N THR A 188 -9.95 0.45 16.28
CA THR A 188 -11.32 0.98 16.35
C THR A 188 -11.54 1.84 17.60
N ARG A 189 -10.98 1.43 18.74
CA ARG A 189 -11.05 2.21 19.99
C ARG A 189 -10.21 3.47 19.90
N MET A 190 -9.02 3.37 19.32
CA MET A 190 -8.09 4.49 19.14
C MET A 190 -8.75 5.67 18.40
N GLN A 191 -9.50 5.40 17.32
CA GLN A 191 -10.09 6.48 16.54
C GLN A 191 -11.29 7.14 17.21
N GLN A 192 -11.91 6.49 18.20
CA GLN A 192 -12.98 7.04 19.02
C GLN A 192 -12.43 7.77 20.27
N SER A 193 -11.28 7.32 20.80
CA SER A 193 -10.70 7.85 22.04
C SER A 193 -9.76 9.04 21.86
N ILE A 194 -9.20 9.26 20.66
CA ILE A 194 -8.32 10.40 20.38
C ILE A 194 -9.12 11.70 20.25
N ASP A 195 -8.60 12.80 20.81
CA ASP A 195 -9.18 14.14 20.70
C ASP A 195 -9.42 14.55 19.23
N PRO A 196 -10.55 15.18 18.87
CA PRO A 196 -10.81 15.67 17.51
C PRO A 196 -9.68 16.50 16.88
N ALA A 197 -8.96 17.31 17.67
CA ALA A 197 -7.83 18.12 17.24
C ALA A 197 -6.63 17.28 16.79
N MET A 198 -6.44 16.10 17.39
CA MET A 198 -5.40 15.14 17.02
C MET A 198 -5.87 14.18 15.92
N ARG A 199 -7.18 13.92 15.84
CA ARG A 199 -7.81 12.99 14.89
C ARG A 199 -7.91 13.53 13.47
N SER A 200 -8.21 14.82 13.33
CA SER A 200 -8.40 15.47 12.03
C SER A 200 -7.14 15.43 11.15
N PRO A 201 -5.94 15.82 11.64
CA PRO A 201 -4.71 15.68 10.87
C PRO A 201 -4.37 14.21 10.51
N LEU A 202 -4.72 13.27 11.40
CA LEU A 202 -4.52 11.84 11.13
C LEU A 202 -5.34 11.36 9.92
N ARG A 203 -6.60 11.80 9.79
CA ARG A 203 -7.45 11.45 8.64
C ARG A 203 -6.88 12.00 7.32
N TRP A 204 -6.36 13.22 7.35
CA TRP A 204 -5.66 13.80 6.20
C TRP A 204 -4.40 13.00 5.82
N ALA A 205 -3.62 12.57 6.81
CA ALA A 205 -2.48 11.70 6.57
C ALA A 205 -2.91 10.34 5.99
N ILE A 206 -3.96 9.69 6.51
CA ILE A 206 -4.51 8.43 5.96
C ILE A 206 -4.90 8.59 4.50
N VAL A 207 -5.65 9.65 4.15
CA VAL A 207 -6.03 9.94 2.76
C VAL A 207 -4.81 10.26 1.91
N GLY A 208 -3.86 11.05 2.42
CA GLY A 208 -2.62 11.38 1.72
C GLY A 208 -1.79 10.15 1.36
N TYR A 209 -1.64 9.21 2.29
CA TYR A 209 -0.95 7.93 2.06
C TYR A 209 -1.69 7.06 1.03
N LEU A 210 -3.03 7.03 1.04
CA LEU A 210 -3.82 6.34 0.02
C LEU A 210 -3.53 6.92 -1.37
N LEU A 211 -3.62 8.24 -1.52
CA LEU A 211 -3.38 8.93 -2.78
C LEU A 211 -1.94 8.73 -3.25
N LEU A 212 -0.97 8.72 -2.32
CA LEU A 212 0.43 8.43 -2.61
C LEU A 212 0.58 7.01 -3.16
N PHE A 213 0.01 6.02 -2.47
CA PHE A 213 0.01 4.64 -2.91
C PHE A 213 -0.61 4.50 -4.31
N LEU A 214 -1.80 5.07 -4.54
CA LEU A 214 -2.47 5.00 -5.84
C LEU A 214 -1.60 5.64 -6.94
N THR A 215 -0.99 6.79 -6.67
CA THR A 215 -0.07 7.45 -7.60
C THR A 215 1.10 6.53 -7.96
N LEU A 216 1.80 5.99 -6.96
CA LEU A 216 2.96 5.12 -7.16
C LEU A 216 2.58 3.81 -7.86
N ALA A 217 1.47 3.19 -7.47
CA ALA A 217 0.97 1.96 -8.07
C ALA A 217 0.58 2.18 -9.54
N LEU A 218 -0.10 3.29 -9.88
CA LEU A 218 -0.45 3.61 -11.27
C LEU A 218 0.78 3.96 -12.12
N MET A 219 1.74 4.72 -11.58
CA MET A 219 3.01 4.98 -12.27
C MET A 219 3.76 3.68 -12.56
N ARG A 220 3.86 2.80 -11.57
CA ARG A 220 4.52 1.50 -11.71
C ARG A 220 3.76 0.58 -12.66
N MET A 221 2.42 0.60 -12.66
CA MET A 221 1.59 -0.14 -13.60
C MET A 221 1.87 0.30 -15.04
N ARG A 222 1.97 1.61 -15.29
CA ARG A 222 2.34 2.14 -16.61
C ARG A 222 3.69 1.63 -17.08
N ASN A 223 4.70 1.66 -16.21
CA ASN A 223 6.04 1.17 -16.54
C ASN A 223 6.02 -0.32 -16.86
N LEU A 224 5.29 -1.14 -16.08
CA LEU A 224 5.15 -2.55 -16.36
C LEU A 224 4.44 -2.84 -17.68
N ILE A 225 3.37 -2.09 -18.01
CA ILE A 225 2.68 -2.21 -19.29
C ILE A 225 3.64 -1.91 -20.45
N LEU A 226 4.44 -0.85 -20.35
CA LEU A 226 5.43 -0.50 -21.37
C LEU A 226 6.49 -1.60 -21.54
N VAL A 227 6.99 -2.17 -20.44
CA VAL A 227 7.97 -3.26 -20.49
C VAL A 227 7.38 -4.52 -21.14
N MET A 228 6.13 -4.86 -20.82
CA MET A 228 5.43 -6.01 -21.39
C MET A 228 5.13 -5.83 -22.88
N GLU A 229 4.68 -4.64 -23.27
CA GLU A 229 4.24 -4.34 -24.64
C GLU A 229 5.34 -3.69 -25.49
N LYS A 230 6.61 -3.72 -25.05
CA LYS A 230 7.73 -3.00 -25.70
C LYS A 230 7.92 -3.25 -27.19
N ARG A 231 7.46 -4.40 -27.70
CA ARG A 231 7.56 -4.81 -29.12
C ARG A 231 6.32 -4.43 -29.95
N ARG A 232 5.33 -3.76 -29.36
CA ARG A 232 4.06 -3.47 -30.01
C ARG A 232 4.08 -2.10 -30.67
N PRO A 233 3.43 -1.93 -31.84
CA PRO A 233 3.51 -0.69 -32.63
C PRO A 233 3.14 0.58 -31.84
N TRP A 234 2.11 0.49 -31.01
CA TRP A 234 1.62 1.63 -30.21
C TRP A 234 2.67 2.18 -29.23
N VAL A 235 3.60 1.33 -28.74
CA VAL A 235 4.69 1.77 -27.86
C VAL A 235 5.75 2.52 -28.66
N SER A 236 6.10 2.01 -29.84
CA SER A 236 7.03 2.68 -30.76
C SER A 236 6.51 4.05 -31.19
N GLU A 237 5.22 4.15 -31.55
CA GLU A 237 4.56 5.41 -31.88
C GLU A 237 4.59 6.41 -30.72
N LEU A 238 4.36 5.94 -29.49
CA LEU A 238 4.41 6.77 -28.30
C LEU A 238 5.81 7.37 -28.06
N ILE A 239 6.88 6.57 -28.28
CA ILE A 239 8.27 7.04 -28.16
C ILE A 239 8.55 8.09 -29.23
N LEU A 240 8.19 7.82 -30.49
CA LEU A 240 8.39 8.75 -31.60
C LEU A 240 7.64 10.07 -31.42
N LYS A 241 6.43 10.04 -30.83
CA LYS A 241 5.64 11.24 -30.54
C LYS A 241 6.26 12.09 -29.42
N ARG A 242 6.84 11.46 -28.40
CA ARG A 242 7.55 12.18 -27.32
C ARG A 242 8.89 12.75 -27.75
N GLY A 243 9.59 12.11 -28.69
CA GLY A 243 10.86 12.63 -29.22
C GLY A 243 10.71 13.84 -30.15
N ARG A 244 9.48 14.24 -30.50
CA ARG A 244 9.17 15.41 -31.33
C ARG A 244 8.63 16.61 -30.54
N GLN A 245 8.45 16.47 -29.23
CA GLN A 245 8.04 17.54 -28.31
C GLN A 245 9.23 17.96 -27.47
#